data_AF-X6GWB2-F1
#
_entry.id   AF-X6GWB2-F1
#
_cell.length_a   1.000
_cell.length_b   1.000
_cell.length_c   1.000
_cell.angle_alpha   90.00
_cell.angle_beta   90.00
_cell.angle_gamma   90.00
#
_symmetry.space_group_name_H-M   'P 1'
#
loop_
_entity.id
_entity.type
_entity.pdbx_description
1 polymer ?
#
loop_
_entity_poly.entity_id
_entity_poly.type
_entity_poly.pdbx_seq_one_letter_code
_entity_poly.pdbx_strand_id
1 'polypeptide(L)'
;MTIQRHLWGLLARDRVLRALLTLFVTVSASSVGSAPAHRNALWQVVQTCAFAAAHLGSAFPCEEVVLPKQGGPGSALIKSPRFRTEFLLMPLAAVAGIESPPVREEDSAQLWHRAWEVRNRVSASLGRYLPRTAVALAVNSRTARSQDQFHIHVDCLAASVEKKLASTGPKTEGPWQLFPLALMGKRYWIKAVDRPDLAATNVAGIVAAGLPQARRAMHRVNIVVVGAELAHARPGFYILANWEHSAAERLLDHDCTSR
;
A
#
# COMPACT_ATOMS: atom_id res chain seq x y z
N MET A 1 -6.41 19.75 -88.71
CA MET A 1 -5.29 18.97 -89.29
C MET A 1 -4.00 19.65 -88.89
N THR A 2 -3.09 18.88 -88.28
CA THR A 2 -1.68 19.22 -88.00
C THR A 2 -1.51 20.32 -86.95
N ILE A 3 -1.15 20.05 -85.70
CA ILE A 3 0.19 19.62 -85.27
C ILE A 3 0.05 18.73 -84.03
N GLN A 4 0.18 17.43 -84.28
CA GLN A 4 0.32 16.34 -83.33
C GLN A 4 1.74 15.81 -83.60
N ARG A 5 2.73 16.25 -82.82
CA ARG A 5 4.09 15.67 -82.74
C ARG A 5 4.92 16.46 -81.72
N HIS A 6 5.68 15.74 -80.90
CA HIS A 6 6.47 16.21 -79.75
C HIS A 6 5.57 16.52 -78.54
N LEU A 7 5.31 15.64 -77.59
CA LEU A 7 6.27 14.96 -76.73
C LEU A 7 5.65 13.68 -76.11
N TRP A 8 5.46 12.65 -76.92
CA TRP A 8 5.39 11.27 -76.42
C TRP A 8 6.81 10.71 -76.29
N GLY A 9 7.58 11.26 -75.34
CA GLY A 9 9.00 10.94 -75.21
C GLY A 9 9.65 11.20 -73.87
N LEU A 10 8.90 11.43 -72.79
CA LEU A 10 9.45 11.70 -71.45
C LEU A 10 8.68 11.01 -70.30
N LEU A 11 7.87 9.98 -70.59
CA LEU A 11 7.27 9.11 -69.56
C LEU A 11 8.00 7.76 -69.47
N ALA A 12 9.32 7.78 -69.64
CA ALA A 12 10.20 6.64 -69.41
C ALA A 12 11.52 7.18 -68.85
N ARG A 13 11.86 6.77 -67.62
CA ARG A 13 12.84 7.39 -66.69
C ARG A 13 12.17 8.54 -65.93
N ASP A 14 11.69 8.35 -64.71
CA ASP A 14 12.55 8.09 -63.55
C ASP A 14 11.91 7.15 -62.54
N ARG A 15 12.36 5.89 -62.55
CA ARG A 15 12.13 4.94 -61.44
C ARG A 15 12.96 5.29 -60.18
N VAL A 16 13.75 6.36 -60.22
CA VAL A 16 14.62 6.80 -59.13
C VAL A 16 13.90 7.79 -58.18
N LEU A 17 12.82 8.46 -58.62
CA LEU A 17 12.09 9.43 -57.80
C LEU A 17 10.90 8.83 -57.01
N ARG A 18 10.75 7.50 -57.00
CA ARG A 18 9.84 6.79 -56.08
C ARG A 18 10.55 6.12 -54.90
N ALA A 19 11.89 6.22 -54.84
CA ALA A 19 12.69 5.66 -53.76
C ALA A 19 13.05 6.66 -52.64
N LEU A 20 12.60 7.92 -52.74
CA LEU A 20 12.89 8.98 -51.76
C LEU A 20 11.67 9.47 -50.97
N LEU A 21 10.53 8.80 -51.08
CA LEU A 21 9.34 9.04 -50.25
C LEU A 21 8.94 7.81 -49.41
N THR A 22 9.92 6.97 -49.07
CA THR A 22 9.82 5.87 -48.11
C THR A 22 10.97 5.95 -47.10
N LEU A 23 11.22 7.16 -46.56
CA LEU A 23 12.22 7.39 -45.51
C LEU A 23 11.73 8.36 -44.43
N PHE A 24 10.46 8.26 -44.02
CA PHE A 24 9.96 8.96 -42.82
C PHE A 24 8.84 8.20 -42.08
N VAL A 25 8.94 6.87 -41.99
CA VAL A 25 8.20 6.08 -40.98
C VAL A 25 9.12 5.04 -40.36
N THR A 26 10.29 5.47 -39.88
CA THR A 26 10.92 4.82 -38.74
C THR A 26 10.52 5.62 -37.52
N VAL A 27 9.30 5.40 -37.02
CA VAL A 27 9.00 5.68 -35.62
C VAL A 27 9.94 4.76 -34.85
N SER A 28 11.05 5.34 -34.40
CA SER A 28 11.88 4.73 -33.38
C SER A 28 10.94 4.28 -32.29
N ALA A 29 10.80 2.98 -32.11
CA ALA A 29 10.34 2.41 -30.87
C ALA A 29 11.42 2.77 -29.84
N SER A 30 11.41 4.02 -29.40
CA SER A 30 12.01 4.42 -28.15
C SER A 30 11.28 3.57 -27.14
N SER A 31 11.94 2.50 -26.70
CA SER A 31 11.70 1.93 -25.40
C SER A 31 11.62 3.11 -24.44
N VAL A 32 10.39 3.45 -24.05
CA VAL A 32 10.17 4.23 -22.84
C VAL A 32 10.70 3.30 -21.77
N GLY A 33 12.01 3.37 -21.52
CA GLY A 33 12.60 2.85 -20.32
C GLY A 33 11.78 3.50 -19.22
N SER A 34 10.97 2.69 -18.54
CA SER A 34 10.28 3.11 -17.33
C SER A 34 11.35 3.73 -16.46
N ALA A 35 11.35 5.07 -16.35
CA ALA A 35 12.22 5.76 -15.42
C ALA A 35 12.05 5.05 -14.08
N PRO A 36 13.14 4.68 -13.39
CA PRO A 36 13.03 3.98 -12.13
C PRO A 36 12.04 4.75 -11.26
N ALA A 37 10.93 4.09 -10.89
CA ALA A 37 9.87 4.74 -10.14
C ALA A 37 10.51 5.40 -8.92
N HIS A 38 10.41 6.73 -8.83
CA HIS A 38 10.99 7.47 -7.72
C HIS A 38 10.41 6.88 -6.44
N ARG A 39 11.25 6.24 -5.62
CA ARG A 39 10.82 5.61 -4.36
C ARG A 39 10.34 6.65 -3.33
N ASN A 40 10.43 7.94 -3.63
CA ASN A 40 10.05 9.04 -2.75
C ASN A 40 8.77 9.78 -3.20
N ALA A 41 8.00 9.25 -4.14
CA ALA A 41 6.80 9.93 -4.63
C ALA A 41 5.76 10.14 -3.51
N LEU A 42 5.51 9.14 -2.67
CA LEU A 42 4.63 9.31 -1.51
C LEU A 42 5.15 10.35 -0.52
N TRP A 43 6.47 10.44 -0.34
CA TRP A 43 7.06 11.46 0.54
C TRP A 43 6.77 12.87 0.03
N GLN A 44 6.90 13.12 -1.27
CA GLN A 44 6.59 14.42 -1.88
C GLN A 44 5.11 14.81 -1.70
N VAL A 45 4.20 13.83 -1.82
CA VAL A 45 2.77 14.06 -1.57
C VAL A 45 2.54 14.43 -0.10
N VAL A 46 3.11 13.68 0.84
CA VAL A 46 2.99 13.97 2.28
C VAL A 46 3.52 15.36 2.61
N GLN A 47 4.66 15.78 2.04
CA GLN A 47 5.19 17.13 2.22
C GLN A 47 4.22 18.21 1.73
N THR A 48 3.58 17.99 0.59
CA THR A 48 2.60 18.92 0.03
C THR A 48 1.36 19.00 0.93
N CYS A 49 0.85 17.87 1.39
CA CYS A 49 -0.28 17.83 2.32
C CYS A 49 0.04 18.51 3.66
N ALA A 50 1.22 18.26 4.23
CA ALA A 50 1.66 18.89 5.46
C ALA A 50 1.77 20.41 5.31
N PHE A 51 2.35 20.87 4.19
CA PHE A 51 2.47 22.30 3.89
C PHE A 51 1.09 22.96 3.75
N ALA A 52 0.20 22.37 2.96
CA ALA A 52 -1.15 22.88 2.74
C ALA A 52 -1.95 22.94 4.05
N ALA A 53 -1.83 21.91 4.90
CA ALA A 53 -2.55 21.88 6.17
C ALA A 53 -2.04 22.95 7.14
N ALA A 54 -0.72 23.14 7.22
CA ALA A 54 -0.10 24.09 8.13
C ALA A 54 -0.28 25.56 7.73
N HIS A 55 -0.33 25.87 6.42
CA HIS A 55 -0.30 27.26 5.94
C HIS A 55 -1.58 27.71 5.24
N LEU A 56 -2.35 26.76 4.69
CA LEU A 56 -3.54 27.06 3.89
C LEU A 56 -4.82 26.54 4.53
N GLY A 57 -4.74 25.83 5.66
CA GLY A 57 -5.88 25.22 6.33
C GLY A 57 -6.56 24.12 5.49
N SER A 58 -5.83 23.52 4.54
CA SER A 58 -6.36 22.54 3.59
C SER A 58 -5.59 21.23 3.66
N ALA A 59 -6.29 20.09 3.67
CA ALA A 59 -5.66 18.78 3.62
C ALA A 59 -5.28 18.36 2.18
N PHE A 60 -5.84 19.01 1.15
CA PHE A 60 -5.65 18.62 -0.25
C PHE A 60 -4.15 18.72 -0.65
N PRO A 61 -3.59 17.70 -1.33
CA PRO A 61 -4.25 16.58 -2.03
C PRO A 61 -4.56 15.34 -1.17
N CYS A 62 -4.28 15.37 0.14
CA CYS A 62 -4.66 14.31 1.06
C CYS A 62 -6.13 14.44 1.47
N GLU A 63 -6.72 13.32 1.91
CA GLU A 63 -8.07 13.27 2.47
C GLU A 63 -8.13 13.89 3.86
N GLU A 64 -7.05 13.73 4.62
CA GLU A 64 -6.93 14.24 5.97
C GLU A 64 -5.47 14.45 6.33
N VAL A 65 -5.20 15.50 7.10
CA VAL A 65 -3.91 15.74 7.72
C VAL A 65 -4.13 16.03 9.20
N VAL A 66 -3.41 15.30 10.05
CA VAL A 66 -3.32 15.55 11.49
C VAL A 66 -1.91 16.06 11.77
N LEU A 67 -1.79 17.35 12.03
CA LEU A 67 -0.53 17.96 12.42
C LEU A 67 -0.06 17.39 13.78
N PRO A 68 1.26 17.19 13.96
CA PRO A 68 1.79 16.65 15.19
C PRO A 68 1.50 17.58 16.37
N LYS A 69 1.11 17.00 17.51
CA LYS A 69 1.03 17.68 18.81
C LYS A 69 2.13 17.12 19.69
N GLN A 70 2.88 17.99 20.37
CA GLN A 70 3.79 17.63 21.47
C GLN A 70 4.65 16.36 21.21
N GLY A 71 5.32 16.29 20.06
CA GLY A 71 6.24 15.18 19.74
C GLY A 71 5.65 13.96 19.05
N GLY A 72 4.32 13.86 18.89
CA GLY A 72 3.69 12.77 18.13
C GLY A 72 4.03 12.80 16.62
N PRO A 73 3.83 11.69 15.88
CA PRO A 73 4.29 11.56 14.49
C PRO A 73 3.52 12.41 13.47
N GLY A 74 2.34 12.92 13.85
CA GLY A 74 1.34 13.43 12.92
C GLY A 74 0.90 12.33 11.93
N SER A 75 -0.07 12.64 11.06
CA SER A 75 -0.37 11.73 9.94
C SER A 75 -0.96 12.43 8.74
N ALA A 76 -0.74 11.83 7.57
CA ALA A 76 -1.46 12.12 6.34
C ALA A 76 -2.22 10.86 5.91
N LEU A 77 -3.50 11.04 5.57
CA LEU A 77 -4.33 10.01 4.96
C LEU A 77 -4.50 10.31 3.47
N ILE A 78 -4.09 9.37 2.62
CA ILE A 78 -4.27 9.46 1.18
C ILE A 78 -5.31 8.44 0.74
N LYS A 79 -6.30 8.87 -0.03
CA LYS A 79 -7.15 7.96 -0.80
C LYS A 79 -6.34 7.43 -1.98
N SER A 80 -6.23 6.11 -2.11
CA SER A 80 -5.58 5.51 -3.27
C SER A 80 -6.30 5.95 -4.55
N PRO A 81 -5.60 6.49 -5.56
CA PRO A 81 -6.22 6.86 -6.84
C PRO A 81 -6.52 5.64 -7.71
N ARG A 82 -5.92 4.48 -7.39
CA ARG A 82 -6.03 3.25 -8.18
C ARG A 82 -7.20 2.37 -7.76
N PHE A 83 -7.43 2.27 -6.46
CA PHE A 83 -8.41 1.33 -5.91
C PHE A 83 -9.55 2.07 -5.25
N ARG A 84 -10.77 1.54 -5.36
CA ARG A 84 -11.98 2.22 -4.88
C ARG A 84 -11.99 2.39 -3.37
N THR A 85 -11.49 1.41 -2.62
CA THR A 85 -11.65 1.33 -1.16
C THR A 85 -10.36 1.49 -0.38
N GLU A 86 -9.20 1.42 -1.03
CA GLU A 86 -7.90 1.54 -0.37
C GLU A 86 -7.62 2.96 0.10
N PHE A 87 -7.10 3.05 1.33
CA PHE A 87 -6.45 4.24 1.88
C PHE A 87 -5.03 3.91 2.35
N LEU A 88 -4.17 4.91 2.32
CA LEU A 88 -2.79 4.85 2.81
C LEU A 88 -2.61 5.85 3.94
N LEU A 89 -2.13 5.39 5.10
CA LEU A 89 -1.79 6.24 6.23
C LEU A 89 -0.28 6.30 6.43
N MET A 90 0.27 7.50 6.52
CA MET A 90 1.72 7.75 6.68
C MET A 90 1.97 8.79 7.78
N PRO A 91 3.12 8.77 8.48
CA PRO A 91 3.55 9.87 9.32
C PRO A 91 3.86 11.11 8.46
N LEU A 92 3.81 12.29 9.08
CA LEU A 92 4.24 13.53 8.42
C LEU A 92 5.76 13.69 8.41
N ALA A 93 6.48 12.93 9.24
CA ALA A 93 7.92 12.86 9.23
C ALA A 93 8.44 11.94 8.10
N ALA A 94 9.68 12.19 7.66
CA ALA A 94 10.40 11.32 6.74
C ALA A 94 10.79 10.03 7.46
N VAL A 95 10.07 8.95 7.18
CA VAL A 95 10.29 7.64 7.77
C VAL A 95 10.28 6.64 6.64
N ALA A 96 11.38 5.96 6.35
CA ALA A 96 11.49 5.14 5.14
C ALA A 96 10.55 3.91 5.16
N GLY A 97 10.38 3.31 6.32
CA GLY A 97 9.58 2.09 6.46
C GLY A 97 9.68 1.44 7.84
N ILE A 98 9.22 0.19 7.93
CA ILE A 98 9.15 -0.57 9.19
C ILE A 98 10.53 -0.83 9.83
N GLU A 99 11.61 -0.67 9.06
CA GLU A 99 12.99 -0.73 9.54
C GLU A 99 13.43 0.50 10.36
N SER A 100 12.76 1.63 10.17
CA SER A 100 13.16 2.89 10.77
C SER A 100 12.88 2.88 12.27
N PRO A 101 13.81 3.28 13.14
CA PRO A 101 13.59 3.30 14.59
C PRO A 101 12.29 3.98 15.07
N PRO A 102 11.86 5.14 14.53
CA PRO A 102 10.68 5.86 15.01
C PRO A 102 9.37 5.05 14.94
N VAL A 103 9.26 4.10 14.00
CA VAL A 103 8.03 3.27 13.89
C VAL A 103 7.87 2.29 15.06
N ARG A 104 8.91 2.12 15.89
CA ARG A 104 8.93 1.24 17.07
C ARG A 104 8.87 2.01 18.38
N GLU A 105 8.82 3.32 18.36
CA GLU A 105 8.64 4.16 19.55
C GLU A 105 7.17 4.12 20.01
N GLU A 106 6.89 4.42 21.27
CA GLU A 106 5.55 4.31 21.85
C GLU A 106 4.51 5.16 21.10
N ASP A 107 4.90 6.39 20.72
CA ASP A 107 4.03 7.32 19.99
C ASP A 107 3.60 6.82 18.60
N SER A 108 4.29 5.82 18.04
CA SER A 108 3.89 5.19 16.79
C SER A 108 2.56 4.44 16.89
N ALA A 109 2.08 4.12 18.10
CA ALA A 109 0.75 3.55 18.33
C ALA A 109 -0.36 4.44 17.72
N GLN A 110 -0.16 5.77 17.70
CA GLN A 110 -1.10 6.72 17.11
C GLN A 110 -1.31 6.48 15.61
N LEU A 111 -0.27 6.06 14.87
CA LEU A 111 -0.38 5.73 13.45
C LEU A 111 -1.26 4.50 13.24
N TRP A 112 -1.02 3.44 14.01
CA TRP A 112 -1.81 2.21 13.93
C TRP A 112 -3.26 2.41 14.35
N HIS A 113 -3.48 3.19 15.41
CA HIS A 113 -4.82 3.59 15.85
C HIS A 113 -5.56 4.37 14.76
N ARG A 114 -4.93 5.41 14.19
CA ARG A 114 -5.56 6.20 13.12
C ARG A 114 -5.85 5.34 11.90
N ALA A 115 -4.93 4.47 11.49
CA ALA A 115 -5.13 3.55 10.38
C ALA A 115 -6.30 2.59 10.63
N TRP A 116 -6.48 2.11 11.87
CA TRP A 116 -7.63 1.28 12.22
C TRP A 116 -8.96 2.03 12.14
N GLU A 117 -9.00 3.31 12.52
CA GLU A 117 -10.21 4.15 12.42
C GLU A 117 -10.62 4.42 10.97
N VAL A 118 -9.68 4.34 10.02
CA VAL A 118 -9.96 4.48 8.58
C VAL A 118 -10.85 3.35 8.04
N ARG A 119 -11.04 2.22 8.74
CA ARG A 119 -11.96 1.14 8.34
C ARG A 119 -13.38 1.61 8.01
N ASN A 120 -13.84 2.66 8.69
CA ASN A 120 -15.16 3.24 8.46
C ASN A 120 -15.23 3.95 7.10
N ARG A 121 -14.12 4.55 6.65
CA ARG A 121 -13.98 5.16 5.32
C ARG A 121 -13.89 4.11 4.22
N VAL A 122 -13.28 2.95 4.48
CA VAL A 122 -13.31 1.77 3.57
C VAL A 122 -14.77 1.34 3.35
N SER A 123 -15.53 1.15 4.44
CA SER A 123 -16.96 0.80 4.37
C SER A 123 -17.77 1.83 3.59
N ALA A 124 -17.56 3.12 3.87
CA ALA A 124 -18.23 4.21 3.17
C ALA A 124 -17.90 4.21 1.66
N SER A 125 -16.63 4.00 1.30
CA SER A 125 -16.19 3.93 -0.11
C SER A 125 -16.79 2.72 -0.83
N LEU A 126 -16.97 1.60 -0.13
CA LEU A 126 -17.63 0.40 -0.64
C LEU A 126 -19.16 0.58 -0.76
N GLY A 127 -19.76 1.48 0.00
CA GLY A 127 -21.20 1.74 0.02
C GLY A 127 -21.99 0.76 0.91
N ARG A 128 -21.33 0.04 1.82
CA ARG A 128 -21.96 -0.85 2.81
C ARG A 128 -21.07 -1.05 4.01
N TYR A 129 -21.68 -1.49 5.12
CA TYR A 129 -20.96 -1.83 6.33
C TYR A 129 -20.04 -3.05 6.12
N LEU A 130 -18.79 -2.94 6.58
CA LEU A 130 -17.88 -4.07 6.74
C LEU A 130 -17.69 -4.37 8.24
N PRO A 131 -17.82 -5.63 8.68
CA PRO A 131 -17.47 -5.99 10.05
C PRO A 131 -15.97 -5.80 10.29
N ARG A 132 -15.55 -5.66 11.57
CA ARG A 132 -14.14 -5.47 11.94
C ARG A 132 -13.22 -6.57 11.39
N THR A 133 -13.75 -7.78 11.24
CA THR A 133 -13.04 -8.95 10.73
C THR A 133 -12.78 -8.90 9.22
N ALA A 134 -13.47 -8.01 8.50
CA ALA A 134 -13.39 -7.87 7.06
C ALA A 134 -12.44 -6.74 6.60
N VAL A 135 -11.78 -6.02 7.51
CA VAL A 135 -10.81 -4.96 7.20
C VAL A 135 -9.47 -5.30 7.83
N ALA A 136 -8.39 -4.97 7.13
CA ALA A 136 -7.04 -5.16 7.64
C ALA A 136 -6.12 -3.99 7.32
N LEU A 137 -5.08 -3.88 8.14
CA LEU A 137 -3.96 -2.98 7.98
C LEU A 137 -2.77 -3.79 7.46
N ALA A 138 -2.04 -3.30 6.47
CA ALA A 138 -0.84 -3.99 5.98
C ALA A 138 0.35 -3.03 5.83
N VAL A 139 1.54 -3.50 6.19
CA VAL A 139 2.81 -2.81 5.98
C VAL A 139 3.78 -3.77 5.30
N ASN A 140 4.25 -3.35 4.14
CA ASN A 140 5.17 -4.11 3.31
C ASN A 140 6.62 -3.90 3.76
N SER A 141 7.41 -4.97 3.70
CA SER A 141 8.86 -4.93 3.92
C SER A 141 9.57 -4.07 2.86
N ARG A 142 10.83 -3.70 3.11
CA ARG A 142 11.64 -2.91 2.16
C ARG A 142 11.76 -3.57 0.79
N THR A 143 11.87 -4.90 0.76
CA THR A 143 11.99 -5.66 -0.50
C THR A 143 10.67 -5.90 -1.21
N ALA A 144 9.54 -5.58 -0.57
CA ALA A 144 8.20 -5.83 -1.09
C ALA A 144 7.40 -4.55 -1.34
N ARG A 145 8.03 -3.36 -1.24
CA ARG A 145 7.40 -2.05 -1.46
C ARG A 145 8.13 -1.24 -2.52
N SER A 146 7.38 -0.41 -3.24
CA SER A 146 7.93 0.49 -4.26
C SER A 146 8.29 1.88 -3.71
N GLN A 147 7.82 2.25 -2.52
CA GLN A 147 7.99 3.58 -1.92
C GLN A 147 8.73 3.50 -0.58
N ASP A 148 9.68 4.39 -0.35
CA ASP A 148 10.45 4.61 0.88
C ASP A 148 9.90 5.78 1.71
N GLN A 149 8.59 5.74 1.91
CA GLN A 149 7.89 6.45 2.96
C GLN A 149 7.03 5.41 3.66
N PHE A 150 7.07 5.31 4.99
CA PHE A 150 6.29 4.34 5.75
C PHE A 150 4.81 4.60 5.50
N HIS A 151 4.10 3.58 5.02
CA HIS A 151 2.67 3.64 4.76
C HIS A 151 1.99 2.37 5.25
N ILE A 152 0.84 2.55 5.87
CA ILE A 152 -0.09 1.49 6.27
C ILE A 152 -1.20 1.46 5.24
N HIS A 153 -1.33 0.35 4.51
CA HIS A 153 -2.48 0.08 3.66
C HIS A 153 -3.69 -0.24 4.53
N VAL A 154 -4.84 0.35 4.22
CA VAL A 154 -6.11 0.08 4.90
C VAL A 154 -7.14 -0.27 3.85
N ASP A 155 -7.61 -1.51 3.86
CA ASP A 155 -8.56 -2.01 2.87
C ASP A 155 -9.31 -3.25 3.35
N CYS A 156 -10.23 -3.75 2.50
CA CYS A 156 -10.86 -5.05 2.69
C CYS A 156 -9.80 -6.15 2.86
N LEU A 157 -9.98 -7.00 3.86
CA LEU A 157 -9.24 -8.25 3.95
C LEU A 157 -9.76 -9.22 2.88
N ALA A 158 -8.95 -10.12 2.34
CA ALA A 158 -9.46 -11.19 1.48
C ALA A 158 -10.34 -12.17 2.28
N ALA A 159 -11.53 -12.52 1.78
CA ALA A 159 -12.46 -13.40 2.50
C ALA A 159 -11.87 -14.79 2.84
N SER A 160 -10.99 -15.32 2.00
CA SER A 160 -10.30 -16.59 2.28
C SER A 160 -9.30 -16.49 3.43
N VAL A 161 -8.71 -15.31 3.66
CA VAL A 161 -7.85 -15.03 4.82
C VAL A 161 -8.71 -14.89 6.07
N GLU A 162 -9.80 -14.11 6.00
CA GLU A 162 -10.75 -13.97 7.11
C GLU A 162 -11.26 -15.32 7.59
N LYS A 163 -11.71 -16.19 6.67
CA LYS A 163 -12.22 -17.52 7.01
C LYS A 163 -11.20 -18.36 7.78
N LYS A 164 -9.92 -18.34 7.36
CA LYS A 164 -8.83 -19.06 8.03
C LYS A 164 -8.54 -18.49 9.42
N LEU A 165 -8.53 -17.17 9.55
CA LEU A 165 -8.33 -16.50 10.84
C LEU A 165 -9.49 -16.77 11.79
N ALA A 166 -10.73 -16.75 11.30
CA ALA A 166 -11.92 -17.07 12.09
C ALA A 166 -11.88 -18.51 12.62
N SER A 167 -11.50 -19.48 11.78
CA SER A 167 -11.49 -20.90 12.14
C SER A 167 -10.33 -21.29 13.08
N THR A 168 -9.17 -20.65 12.93
CA THR A 168 -7.91 -21.19 13.49
C THR A 168 -7.07 -20.14 14.22
N GLY A 169 -7.48 -18.88 14.22
CA GLY A 169 -6.82 -17.82 14.98
C GLY A 169 -6.91 -18.06 16.49
N PRO A 170 -5.90 -17.62 17.27
CA PRO A 170 -5.92 -17.72 18.73
C PRO A 170 -7.14 -16.97 19.30
N LYS A 171 -7.82 -17.54 20.30
CA LYS A 171 -9.03 -16.94 20.89
C LYS A 171 -8.77 -16.12 22.14
N THR A 172 -7.53 -16.13 22.65
CA THR A 172 -7.10 -15.35 23.81
C THR A 172 -5.74 -14.75 23.51
N GLU A 173 -5.44 -13.61 24.15
CA GLU A 173 -4.10 -13.07 24.12
C GLU A 173 -3.07 -14.07 24.67
N GLY A 174 -1.90 -14.12 24.03
CA GLY A 174 -0.85 -15.09 24.36
C GLY A 174 0.47 -14.77 23.64
N PRO A 175 1.48 -15.65 23.74
CA PRO A 175 2.75 -15.48 23.04
C PRO A 175 2.57 -15.57 21.51
N TRP A 176 3.59 -15.16 20.77
CA TRP A 176 3.66 -15.41 19.33
C TRP A 176 3.67 -16.92 19.05
N GLN A 177 2.86 -17.34 18.09
CA GLN A 177 2.85 -18.72 17.61
C GLN A 177 2.86 -18.75 16.09
N LEU A 178 3.30 -19.86 15.51
CA LEU A 178 3.15 -20.07 14.08
C LEU A 178 1.67 -20.31 13.76
N PHE A 179 1.13 -19.56 12.80
CA PHE A 179 -0.21 -19.82 12.29
C PHE A 179 -0.18 -21.11 11.46
N PRO A 180 -1.03 -22.11 11.77
CA PRO A 180 -0.90 -23.45 11.19
C PRO A 180 -1.33 -23.53 9.71
N LEU A 181 -2.08 -22.54 9.22
CA LEU A 181 -2.52 -22.50 7.82
C LEU A 181 -1.72 -21.45 7.04
N ALA A 182 -1.40 -21.73 5.78
CA ALA A 182 -0.83 -20.72 4.90
C ALA A 182 -1.89 -19.67 4.50
N LEU A 183 -1.52 -18.40 4.55
CA LEU A 183 -2.31 -17.27 4.06
C LEU A 183 -1.70 -16.81 2.73
N MET A 184 -2.46 -16.92 1.65
CA MET A 184 -1.98 -16.67 0.28
C MET A 184 -0.66 -17.40 -0.05
N GLY A 185 -0.59 -18.67 0.35
CA GLY A 185 0.57 -19.53 0.12
C GLY A 185 1.78 -19.25 1.02
N LYS A 186 1.67 -18.32 1.98
CA LYS A 186 2.76 -17.93 2.87
C LYS A 186 2.48 -18.28 4.33
N ARG A 187 3.55 -18.59 5.07
CA ARG A 187 3.49 -18.86 6.52
C ARG A 187 3.60 -17.54 7.28
N TYR A 188 2.85 -17.45 8.38
CA TYR A 188 2.83 -16.28 9.24
C TYR A 188 3.00 -16.69 10.69
N TRP A 189 3.69 -15.86 11.46
CA TRP A 189 3.52 -15.81 12.91
C TRP A 189 2.27 -14.99 13.21
N ILE A 190 1.55 -15.38 14.25
CA ILE A 190 0.33 -14.73 14.71
C ILE A 190 0.39 -14.50 16.22
N LYS A 191 -0.11 -13.36 16.66
CA LYS A 191 -0.39 -13.04 18.07
C LYS A 191 -1.76 -12.39 18.19
N ALA A 192 -2.56 -12.83 19.15
CA ALA A 192 -3.79 -12.12 19.55
C ALA A 192 -3.45 -10.99 20.52
N VAL A 193 -4.15 -9.87 20.37
CA VAL A 193 -4.12 -8.71 21.27
C VAL A 193 -5.55 -8.45 21.73
N ASP A 194 -5.79 -8.54 23.05
CA ASP A 194 -7.13 -8.35 23.64
C ASP A 194 -7.33 -6.87 23.98
N ARG A 195 -7.59 -6.07 22.95
CA ARG A 195 -7.86 -4.64 23.03
C ARG A 195 -8.97 -4.26 22.04
N PRO A 196 -9.91 -3.38 22.41
CA PRO A 196 -10.99 -2.98 21.51
C PRO A 196 -10.47 -2.12 20.34
N ASP A 197 -9.40 -1.35 20.57
CA ASP A 197 -8.73 -0.44 19.64
C ASP A 197 -7.20 -0.56 19.73
N LEU A 198 -6.48 0.23 18.91
CA LEU A 198 -5.02 0.25 18.85
C LEU A 198 -4.37 1.50 19.50
N ALA A 199 -5.10 2.29 20.30
CA ALA A 199 -4.62 3.59 20.82
C ALA A 199 -3.30 3.49 21.60
N ALA A 200 -3.15 2.42 22.38
CA ALA A 200 -1.93 2.10 23.14
C ALA A 200 -1.14 0.92 22.55
N THR A 201 -1.40 0.54 21.29
CA THR A 201 -0.81 -0.65 20.66
C THR A 201 0.25 -0.26 19.65
N ASN A 202 1.52 -0.21 20.10
CA ASN A 202 2.67 -0.10 19.22
C ASN A 202 2.95 -1.46 18.53
N VAL A 203 2.31 -1.68 17.38
CA VAL A 203 2.37 -2.95 16.64
C VAL A 203 3.81 -3.30 16.22
N ALA A 204 4.58 -2.34 15.72
CA ALA A 204 5.95 -2.61 15.29
C ALA A 204 6.86 -2.95 16.48
N GLY A 205 6.65 -2.30 17.62
CA GLY A 205 7.30 -2.61 18.90
C GLY A 205 6.97 -4.03 19.37
N ILE A 206 5.69 -4.43 19.33
CA ILE A 206 5.24 -5.80 19.67
C ILE A 206 5.92 -6.85 18.78
N VAL A 207 6.04 -6.57 17.48
CA VAL A 207 6.72 -7.45 16.51
C VAL A 207 8.23 -7.51 16.80
N ALA A 208 8.88 -6.36 16.98
CA ALA A 208 10.32 -6.29 17.23
C ALA A 208 10.74 -6.94 18.56
N ALA A 209 9.92 -6.82 19.60
CA ALA A 209 10.17 -7.40 20.91
C ALA A 209 9.87 -8.90 20.95
N GLY A 210 8.82 -9.35 20.27
CA GLY A 210 8.32 -10.72 20.38
C GLY A 210 8.90 -11.73 19.39
N LEU A 211 9.52 -11.28 18.29
CA LEU A 211 10.11 -12.15 17.26
C LEU A 211 11.63 -11.89 17.12
N PRO A 212 12.51 -12.80 17.55
CA PRO A 212 13.97 -12.58 17.54
C PRO A 212 14.55 -12.21 16.17
N GLN A 213 14.01 -12.79 15.10
CA GLN A 213 14.42 -12.49 13.72
C GLN A 213 13.98 -11.07 13.29
N ALA A 214 12.86 -10.57 13.83
CA ALA A 214 12.38 -9.22 13.53
C ALA A 214 13.35 -8.19 14.10
N ARG A 215 13.79 -8.37 15.35
CA ARG A 215 14.75 -7.47 16.01
C ARG A 215 16.03 -7.24 15.19
N ARG A 216 16.52 -8.27 14.49
CA ARG A 216 17.75 -8.21 13.68
C ARG A 216 17.52 -7.73 12.24
N ALA A 217 16.32 -7.91 11.70
CA ALA A 217 16.05 -7.71 10.28
C ALA A 217 14.67 -7.08 10.01
N MET A 218 14.32 -6.01 10.73
CA MET A 218 13.04 -5.31 10.56
C MET A 218 12.75 -4.93 9.10
N HIS A 219 13.76 -4.56 8.32
CA HIS A 219 13.61 -4.24 6.89
C HIS A 219 13.06 -5.38 6.01
N ARG A 220 13.06 -6.62 6.52
CA ARG A 220 12.50 -7.80 5.84
C ARG A 220 11.12 -8.19 6.35
N VAL A 221 10.63 -7.53 7.41
CA VAL A 221 9.38 -7.91 8.06
C VAL A 221 8.20 -7.32 7.31
N ASN A 222 7.23 -8.17 6.98
CA ASN A 222 5.88 -7.76 6.61
C ASN A 222 4.99 -7.84 7.83
N ILE A 223 4.08 -6.88 8.02
CA ILE A 223 3.11 -6.87 9.11
C ILE A 223 1.70 -6.77 8.53
N VAL A 224 0.77 -7.57 9.05
CA VAL A 224 -0.67 -7.40 8.81
C VAL A 224 -1.39 -7.36 10.15
N VAL A 225 -2.30 -6.41 10.35
CA VAL A 225 -3.16 -6.32 11.52
C VAL A 225 -4.60 -6.50 11.08
N VAL A 226 -5.29 -7.46 11.67
CA VAL A 226 -6.68 -7.80 11.33
C VAL A 226 -7.55 -7.60 12.55
N GLY A 227 -8.71 -6.96 12.41
CA GLY A 227 -9.71 -6.94 13.46
C GLY A 227 -10.20 -8.37 13.74
N ALA A 228 -10.25 -8.76 15.01
CA ALA A 228 -10.64 -10.09 15.42
C ALA A 228 -11.81 -10.05 16.40
N GLU A 229 -12.51 -11.19 16.47
CA GLU A 229 -13.39 -11.53 17.58
C GLU A 229 -12.73 -12.66 18.37
N LEU A 230 -12.32 -12.34 19.58
CA LEU A 230 -11.70 -13.26 20.53
C LEU A 230 -12.78 -14.05 21.28
N ALA A 231 -12.37 -14.85 22.27
CA ALA A 231 -13.29 -15.62 23.09
C ALA A 231 -14.43 -14.73 23.65
N HIS A 232 -15.64 -15.27 23.66
CA HIS A 232 -16.86 -14.56 24.08
C HIS A 232 -17.18 -13.30 23.24
N ALA A 233 -16.84 -13.32 21.94
CA ALA A 233 -17.07 -12.22 21.01
C ALA A 233 -16.40 -10.90 21.44
N ARG A 234 -15.32 -10.96 22.23
CA ARG A 234 -14.58 -9.76 22.62
C ARG A 234 -13.86 -9.16 21.41
N PRO A 235 -13.97 -7.84 21.19
CA PRO A 235 -13.22 -7.17 20.14
C PRO A 235 -11.71 -7.24 20.43
N GLY A 236 -10.94 -7.73 19.47
CA GLY A 236 -9.47 -7.82 19.58
C GLY A 236 -8.78 -7.69 18.23
N PHE A 237 -7.49 -8.02 18.18
CA PHE A 237 -6.71 -7.98 16.95
C PHE A 237 -5.85 -9.23 16.77
N TYR A 238 -5.64 -9.61 15.51
CA TYR A 238 -4.54 -10.47 15.12
C TYR A 238 -3.42 -9.63 14.52
N ILE A 239 -2.23 -9.72 15.09
CA ILE A 239 -1.00 -9.22 14.48
C ILE A 239 -0.32 -10.41 13.81
N LEU A 240 -0.10 -10.29 12.51
CA LEU A 240 0.56 -11.26 11.65
C LEU A 240 1.92 -10.73 11.21
N ALA A 241 2.94 -11.57 11.20
CA ALA A 241 4.27 -11.21 10.71
C ALA A 241 4.94 -12.34 9.93
N ASN A 242 5.71 -11.99 8.88
CA ASN A 242 6.60 -12.91 8.17
C ASN A 242 7.83 -12.19 7.58
N TRP A 243 8.72 -12.95 6.92
CA TRP A 243 9.92 -12.44 6.24
C TRP A 243 9.95 -12.77 4.75
N GLU A 244 8.77 -12.98 4.16
CA GLU A 244 8.64 -13.34 2.76
C GLU A 244 8.91 -12.13 1.86
N HIS A 245 9.41 -12.37 0.64
CA HIS A 245 9.60 -11.30 -0.34
C HIS A 245 8.27 -10.79 -0.94
N SER A 246 7.17 -11.50 -0.71
CA SER A 246 5.83 -11.06 -1.13
C SER A 246 5.28 -10.01 -0.17
N ALA A 247 4.66 -8.98 -0.74
CA ALA A 247 4.01 -7.91 -0.01
C ALA A 247 2.93 -8.43 0.97
N ALA A 248 2.87 -7.82 2.15
CA ALA A 248 1.86 -8.05 3.18
C ALA A 248 0.45 -7.73 2.66
N GLU A 249 0.35 -6.68 1.83
CA GLU A 249 -0.90 -6.21 1.22
C GLU A 249 -1.59 -7.29 0.36
N ARG A 250 -0.90 -8.38 -0.01
CA ARG A 250 -1.53 -9.51 -0.71
C ARG A 250 -2.58 -10.24 0.12
N LEU A 251 -2.65 -10.01 1.44
CA LEU A 251 -3.76 -10.50 2.26
C LEU A 251 -5.01 -9.61 2.13
N LEU A 252 -4.88 -8.41 1.55
CA LEU A 252 -5.98 -7.51 1.24
C LEU A 252 -6.64 -7.88 -0.10
N ASP A 253 -7.88 -7.44 -0.29
CA ASP A 253 -8.67 -7.53 -1.52
C ASP A 253 -9.01 -6.11 -1.96
N HIS A 254 -8.16 -5.51 -2.81
CA HIS A 254 -8.26 -4.11 -3.20
C HIS A 254 -9.48 -3.78 -4.08
N ASP A 255 -10.10 -4.80 -4.66
CA ASP A 255 -11.33 -4.66 -5.40
C ASP A 255 -12.57 -4.93 -4.50
N CYS A 256 -12.34 -5.35 -3.25
CA CYS A 256 -13.36 -5.80 -2.29
C CYS A 256 -14.39 -6.75 -2.92
N THR A 257 -13.95 -7.56 -3.89
CA THR A 257 -14.83 -8.43 -4.69
C THR A 257 -15.45 -9.55 -3.86
N SER A 258 -14.77 -9.94 -2.79
CA SER A 258 -15.19 -11.02 -1.89
C SER A 258 -16.07 -10.55 -0.73
N ARG A 259 -16.49 -9.28 -0.75
CA ARG A 259 -17.26 -8.64 0.33
C ARG A 259 -18.74 -8.61 0.09
#